data_AF-A0A4Q6G9Y3-F1
#
_entry.id   AF-A0A4Q6G9Y3-F1
#
_cell.length_a   1.000
_cell.length_b   1.000
_cell.length_c   1.000
_cell.angle_alpha   90.00
_cell.angle_beta   90.00
_cell.angle_gamma   90.00
#
_symmetry.space_group_name_H-M   'P 1'
#
loop_
_entity.id
_entity.type
_entity.pdbx_description
1 polymer ?
#
loop_
_entity_poly.entity_id
_entity_poly.type
_entity_poly.pdbx_seq_one_letter_code
_entity_poly.pdbx_strand_id
1 'polypeptide(L)'
;MHTLLRVFTLGCAASLLGACGTAHDRLPEARYTLAERQVLPLAERLNITYEGAEDSRCPDNARCIWAGQLAYRFTMRIGSV
;
A
#
# COMPACT_ATOMS: atom_id res chain seq x y z
N MET A 1 26.36 -45.34 -14.02
CA MET A 1 25.34 -44.56 -14.76
C MET A 1 24.07 -44.27 -13.94
N HIS A 2 23.67 -45.09 -12.96
CA HIS A 2 22.43 -44.86 -12.18
C HIS A 2 22.51 -43.74 -11.12
N THR A 3 23.70 -43.40 -10.60
CA THR A 3 23.89 -42.34 -9.60
C THR A 3 23.77 -40.93 -10.17
N LEU A 4 24.22 -40.72 -11.41
CA LEU A 4 24.10 -39.44 -12.12
C LEU A 4 22.64 -39.07 -12.45
N LEU A 5 21.81 -40.07 -12.76
CA LEU A 5 20.39 -39.89 -13.08
C LEU A 5 19.55 -39.46 -11.85
N ARG A 6 19.96 -39.90 -10.65
CA ARG A 6 19.30 -39.54 -9.38
C ARG A 6 19.63 -38.12 -8.91
N VAL A 7 20.85 -37.65 -9.18
CA VAL A 7 21.26 -36.27 -8.86
C VAL A 7 20.54 -35.26 -9.76
N PHE A 8 20.36 -35.60 -11.03
CA PHE A 8 19.66 -34.73 -11.99
C PHE A 8 18.18 -34.56 -11.68
N THR A 9 17.52 -35.61 -11.17
CA THR A 9 16.09 -35.60 -10.83
C THR A 9 15.78 -34.83 -9.54
N LEU A 10 16.68 -34.81 -8.55
CA LEU A 10 16.54 -33.96 -7.35
C LEU A 10 16.79 -32.47 -7.63
N GLY A 11 17.64 -32.13 -8.61
CA GLY A 11 17.89 -30.74 -9.01
C GLY A 11 16.68 -30.05 -9.66
N CYS A 12 15.90 -30.78 -10.47
CA CYS A 12 14.70 -30.25 -11.12
C CYS A 12 13.52 -30.03 -10.16
N ALA A 13 13.45 -30.74 -9.03
CA ALA A 13 12.36 -30.57 -8.06
C ALA A 13 12.51 -29.28 -7.23
N ALA A 14 13.74 -28.82 -7.01
CA ALA A 14 14.02 -27.61 -6.23
C ALA A 14 13.66 -26.31 -6.97
N SER A 15 13.68 -26.31 -8.31
CA SER A 15 13.38 -25.13 -9.13
C SER A 15 11.90 -24.80 -9.23
N LEU A 16 10.99 -25.72 -8.88
CA LEU A 16 9.54 -25.50 -8.92
C LEU A 16 8.99 -24.73 -7.70
N LEU A 17 9.76 -24.64 -6.61
CA LEU A 17 9.32 -23.98 -5.36
C LEU A 17 9.75 -22.51 -5.27
N GLY A 18 10.55 -22.01 -6.23
CA GLY A 18 11.07 -20.64 -6.22
C GLY A 18 10.14 -19.57 -6.83
N ALA A 19 8.96 -19.94 -7.34
CA ALA A 19 8.12 -19.05 -8.15
C ALA A 19 7.14 -18.17 -7.35
N CYS A 20 7.03 -18.32 -6.02
CA CYS A 20 6.18 -17.48 -5.18
C CYS A 20 6.88 -16.18 -4.78
N GLY A 21 7.38 -15.45 -5.77
CA GLY A 21 7.93 -14.11 -5.62
C GLY A 21 7.30 -13.22 -6.67
N THR A 22 5.97 -13.05 -6.62
CA THR A 22 5.28 -12.09 -7.50
C THR A 22 5.88 -10.72 -7.23
N ALA A 23 6.63 -10.19 -8.19
CA ALA A 23 7.07 -8.80 -8.19
C ALA A 23 5.83 -7.94 -7.98
N HIS A 24 5.66 -7.40 -6.77
CA HIS A 24 4.62 -6.41 -6.54
C HIS A 24 5.00 -5.21 -7.40
N ASP A 25 4.12 -4.82 -8.31
CA ASP A 25 4.20 -3.54 -9.00
C ASP A 25 4.21 -2.46 -7.92
N ARG A 26 5.41 -1.99 -7.60
CA ARG A 26 5.59 -0.91 -6.65
C ARG A 26 5.11 0.35 -7.37
N LEU A 27 4.06 0.95 -6.84
CA LEU A 27 3.62 2.27 -7.28
C LEU A 27 4.83 3.22 -7.25
N PRO A 28 5.04 4.03 -8.30
CA PRO A 28 6.12 5.00 -8.31
C PRO A 28 5.96 5.95 -7.12
N GLU A 29 7.08 6.35 -6.51
CA GLU A 29 7.04 7.38 -5.48
C GLU A 29 6.57 8.69 -6.13
N ALA A 30 5.45 9.21 -5.65
CA ALA A 30 4.82 10.41 -6.19
C ALA A 30 4.17 11.23 -5.08
N ARG A 31 4.04 12.53 -5.33
CA ARG A 31 3.35 13.47 -4.44
C ARG A 31 2.16 14.05 -5.20
N TYR A 32 1.00 14.03 -4.55
CA TYR A 32 -0.24 14.54 -5.11
C TYR A 32 -0.85 15.56 -4.16
N THR A 33 -1.38 16.64 -4.73
CA THR A 33 -2.22 17.59 -4.01
C THR A 33 -3.68 17.19 -4.21
N LEU A 34 -4.39 16.93 -3.11
CA LEU A 34 -5.78 16.53 -3.12
C LEU A 34 -6.64 17.61 -2.47
N ALA A 35 -7.71 18.01 -3.14
CA ALA A 35 -8.82 18.73 -2.52
C ALA A 35 -9.73 17.75 -1.75
N GLU A 36 -10.49 18.27 -0.79
CA GLU A 36 -11.44 17.45 -0.02
C GLU A 36 -12.51 16.83 -0.95
N ARG A 37 -12.76 15.53 -0.74
CA ARG A 37 -13.58 14.63 -1.57
C ARG A 37 -13.07 14.41 -2.99
N GLN A 38 -11.87 14.86 -3.32
CA GLN A 38 -11.26 14.56 -4.61
C GLN A 38 -10.88 13.08 -4.68
N VAL A 39 -11.34 12.41 -5.74
CA VAL A 39 -10.93 11.06 -6.10
C VAL A 39 -9.73 11.13 -7.04
N LEU A 40 -8.65 10.45 -6.69
CA LEU A 40 -7.45 10.34 -7.51
C LEU A 40 -7.19 8.86 -7.86
N PRO A 41 -7.18 8.51 -9.15
CA PRO A 41 -6.70 7.19 -9.59
C PRO A 41 -5.18 7.11 -9.50
N LEU A 42 -4.67 6.09 -8.79
CA LEU A 42 -3.23 5.80 -8.66
C LEU A 42 -2.77 4.67 -9.58
N ALA A 43 -3.69 3.76 -9.94
CA ALA A 43 -3.50 2.70 -10.93
C ALA A 43 -4.87 2.28 -11.49
N GLU A 44 -4.91 1.39 -12.48
CA GLU A 44 -6.13 0.97 -13.18
C GLU A 44 -7.29 0.59 -12.25
N ARG A 45 -6.98 0.01 -11.09
CA ARG A 45 -7.97 -0.46 -10.11
C ARG A 45 -7.81 0.16 -8.73
N LEU A 46 -6.91 1.13 -8.56
CA LEU A 46 -6.62 1.72 -7.25
C LEU A 46 -6.99 3.19 -7.26
N ASN A 47 -7.97 3.54 -6.43
CA ASN A 47 -8.37 4.92 -6.19
C ASN A 47 -8.11 5.29 -4.74
N ILE A 48 -7.62 6.52 -4.54
CA ILE A 48 -7.56 7.17 -3.22
C ILE A 48 -8.50 8.37 -3.21
N THR A 49 -9.17 8.59 -2.08
CA THR A 49 -10.01 9.76 -1.84
C THR A 49 -9.56 10.42 -0.56
N TYR A 50 -9.29 11.73 -0.61
CA TYR A 50 -9.10 12.52 0.60
C TYR A 50 -10.47 12.95 1.13
N GLU A 51 -10.89 12.41 2.27
CA GLU A 51 -12.23 12.65 2.82
C GLU A 51 -12.33 13.96 3.60
N GLY A 52 -11.21 14.46 4.13
CA GLY A 52 -11.16 15.65 4.97
C GLY A 52 -10.28 15.47 6.20
N ALA A 53 -10.30 16.48 7.07
CA ALA A 53 -9.54 16.47 8.33
C ALA A 53 -10.43 16.89 9.50
N GLU A 54 -10.22 16.25 10.64
CA GLU A 54 -10.79 16.63 11.91
C GLU A 54 -9.71 17.31 12.76
N ASP A 55 -9.92 18.59 13.07
CA ASP A 55 -8.97 19.38 13.84
C ASP A 55 -9.56 19.69 15.23
N SER A 56 -9.03 18.99 16.23
CA SER A 56 -9.37 19.17 17.64
C SER A 56 -8.25 19.85 18.42
N ARG A 57 -7.23 20.38 17.72
CA ARG A 57 -6.08 21.01 18.38
C ARG A 57 -6.54 22.20 19.21
N CYS A 58 -5.86 22.40 20.33
CA CYS A 58 -6.08 23.58 21.16
C CYS A 58 -5.86 24.85 20.31
N PRO A 59 -6.84 25.76 20.23
CA PRO A 59 -6.73 26.95 19.41
C PRO A 59 -5.70 27.92 20.01
N ASP A 60 -5.19 28.81 19.15
CA ASP A 60 -4.25 29.84 19.59
C ASP A 60 -4.86 30.70 20.70
N ASN A 61 -4.03 31.05 21.69
CA ASN A 61 -4.41 31.83 22.87
C ASN A 61 -5.43 31.17 23.82
N ALA A 62 -5.67 29.86 23.71
CA ALA A 62 -6.45 29.12 24.70
C ALA A 62 -5.56 28.37 25.70
N ARG A 63 -6.11 28.10 26.90
CA ARG A 63 -5.51 27.17 27.87
C ARG A 63 -6.33 25.89 27.90
N CYS A 64 -5.87 24.88 27.19
CA CYS A 64 -6.51 23.57 27.18
C CYS A 64 -5.85 22.63 28.19
N ILE A 65 -6.63 21.70 28.73
CA ILE A 65 -6.13 20.62 29.61
C ILE A 65 -5.34 19.58 28.79
N TRP A 66 -5.71 19.39 27.52
CA TRP A 66 -5.10 18.47 26.56
C TRP A 66 -4.84 19.19 25.23
N ALA A 67 -3.80 18.80 24.50
CA ALA A 67 -3.36 19.49 23.28
C ALA A 67 -4.27 19.25 22.06
N GLY A 68 -5.02 18.15 22.06
CA GLY A 68 -5.81 17.69 20.92
C GLY A 68 -4.98 17.10 19.80
N GLN A 69 -5.62 16.91 18.65
CA GLN A 69 -5.01 16.28 17.49
C GLN A 69 -5.63 16.76 16.18
N LEU A 70 -4.84 16.64 15.11
CA LEU A 70 -5.28 16.79 13.74
C LEU A 70 -5.29 15.41 13.08
N ALA A 71 -6.47 14.94 12.67
CA ALA A 71 -6.67 13.63 12.07
C ALA A 71 -7.14 13.75 10.62
N TYR A 72 -6.32 13.28 9.68
CA TYR A 72 -6.69 13.22 8.27
C TYR A 72 -7.37 11.88 7.94
N ARG A 73 -8.38 11.92 7.07
CA ARG A 73 -9.11 10.73 6.64
C ARG A 73 -8.95 10.51 5.14
N PHE A 74 -8.56 9.29 4.79
CA PHE A 74 -8.44 8.85 3.41
C PHE A 74 -9.19 7.54 3.22
N THR A 75 -9.88 7.40 2.09
CA THR A 75 -10.47 6.14 1.67
C THR A 75 -9.65 5.57 0.52
N MET A 76 -9.31 4.29 0.61
CA MET A 76 -8.66 3.56 -0.48
C MET A 76 -9.64 2.52 -1.02
N ARG A 77 -9.81 2.46 -2.34
CA ARG A 77 -10.67 1.48 -3.02
C ARG A 77 -9.88 0.74 -4.07
N ILE A 78 -9.95 -0.58 -4.01
CA ILE A 78 -9.39 -1.49 -5.01
C ILE A 78 -10.55 -2.14 -5.76
N GLY A 79 -10.64 -1.91 -7.07
CA GLY A 79 -11.62 -2.58 -7.93
C GLY A 79 -11.31 -4.07 -8.09
N SER A 80 -12.32 -4.93 -7.96
CA SER A 80 -12.23 -6.33 -8.36
C SER A 80 -12.28 -6.44 -9.89
N VAL A 81 -11.48 -7.35 -10.45
CA VAL A 81 -11.59 -7.81 -11.84
C VAL A 81 -12.82 -8.71 -12.01
#